data_AF-A0A382P3G7-F1
#
_entry.id   AF-A0A382P3G7-F1
#
_cell.length_a   1.000
_cell.length_b   1.000
_cell.length_c   1.000
_cell.angle_alpha   90.00
_cell.angle_beta   90.00
_cell.angle_gamma   90.00
#
_symmetry.space_group_name_H-M   'P 1'
#
loop_
_entity.id
_entity.type
_entity.pdbx_description
1 polymer ?
#
loop_
_entity_poly.entity_id
_entity_poly.type
_entity_poly.pdbx_seq_one_letter_code
_entity_poly.pdbx_strand_id
1 'polypeptide(L)' 'MKVHYDRLPDHMRESTRRYIEDGLDPGGFLSSIITNNLFEAVNRADDTNTELLKFWVNFFHSFAPAMCWGSREKY' A
#
# COMPACT_ATOMS: atom_id res chain seq x y z
N MET A 1 -2.31 -17.07 -2.58
CA MET A 1 -3.25 -15.99 -2.94
C MET A 1 -2.62 -15.21 -4.09
N LYS A 2 -3.37 -14.87 -5.15
CA LYS A 2 -2.82 -14.10 -6.27
C LYS A 2 -3.03 -12.61 -5.99
N VAL A 3 -1.94 -11.84 -5.91
CA VAL A 3 -2.00 -10.39 -5.73
C VAL A 3 -2.24 -9.73 -7.09
N HIS A 4 -3.19 -8.80 -7.14
CA HIS A 4 -3.63 -8.13 -8.38
C HIS A 4 -2.88 -6.80 -8.60
N TYR A 5 -1.56 -6.88 -8.85
CA TYR A 5 -0.73 -5.69 -9.09
C TYR A 5 -1.16 -4.87 -10.30
N ASP A 6 -1.81 -5.50 -11.29
CA ASP A 6 -2.36 -4.85 -12.48
C ASP A 6 -3.37 -3.73 -12.16
N ARG A 7 -3.99 -3.78 -10.98
CA ARG A 7 -4.95 -2.77 -10.53
C ARG A 7 -4.29 -1.53 -9.91
N LEU A 8 -3.00 -1.60 -9.58
CA LEU A 8 -2.25 -0.49 -8.99
C LEU A 8 -1.74 0.46 -10.08
N PRO A 9 -1.51 1.74 -9.74
CA PRO A 9 -0.78 2.67 -10.60
C PRO A 9 0.56 2.08 -11.03
N ASP A 10 0.94 2.26 -12.29
CA ASP A 10 2.14 1.64 -12.88
C ASP A 10 3.40 1.90 -12.03
N HIS A 11 3.58 3.14 -11.57
CA HIS A 11 4.73 3.56 -10.75
C HIS A 11 4.74 2.97 -9.34
N MET A 12 3.61 2.45 -8.87
CA MET A 12 3.45 1.89 -7.52
C MET A 12 3.51 0.36 -7.48
N ARG A 13 3.48 -0.30 -8.65
CA ARG A 13 3.47 -1.77 -8.73
C ARG A 13 4.72 -2.39 -8.13
N GLU A 14 5.89 -1.88 -8.52
CA GLU A 14 7.17 -2.45 -8.11
C GLU A 14 7.43 -2.27 -6.61
N SER A 15 7.15 -1.09 -6.05
CA SER A 15 7.29 -0.84 -4.61
C SER A 15 6.33 -1.71 -3.78
N THR A 16 5.09 -1.84 -4.23
CA THR A 16 4.10 -2.72 -3.57
C THR A 16 4.50 -4.19 -3.65
N ARG A 17 5.05 -4.61 -4.79
CA ARG A 17 5.54 -5.98 -4.98
C ARG A 17 6.69 -6.31 -4.05
N ARG A 18 7.72 -5.45 -3.99
CA ARG A 18 8.88 -5.63 -3.11
C ARG A 18 8.49 -5.73 -1.64
N TYR A 19 7.49 -4.96 -1.21
CA TYR A 19 6.99 -5.09 0.15
C TYR A 19 6.26 -6.40 0.39
N ILE A 20 5.31 -6.76 -0.48
CA ILE A 20 4.48 -7.96 -0.28
C ILE A 20 5.28 -9.27 -0.46
N GLU A 21 6.19 -9.33 -1.44
CA GLU A 21 6.94 -10.54 -1.79
C GLU A 21 8.25 -10.66 -1.00
N ASP A 22 9.00 -9.55 -0.87
CA ASP A 22 10.36 -9.57 -0.34
C ASP A 22 10.48 -8.97 1.08
N GLY A 23 9.41 -8.38 1.61
CA GLY A 23 9.43 -7.70 2.91
C GLY A 23 10.31 -6.45 2.95
N LEU A 24 10.58 -5.87 1.78
CA LEU A 24 11.43 -4.68 1.66
C LEU A 24 10.63 -3.41 1.93
N ASP A 25 11.34 -2.32 2.26
CA ASP A 25 10.71 -1.03 2.52
C ASP A 25 9.98 -0.49 1.25
N PRO A 26 8.65 -0.29 1.30
CA PRO A 26 7.84 0.25 0.20
C PRO A 26 7.89 1.77 0.07
N GLY A 27 8.59 2.48 0.97
CA GLY A 27 8.63 3.94 1.01
C GLY A 27 7.45 4.60 1.73
N GLY A 28 7.64 5.88 2.06
CA GLY A 28 6.85 6.56 3.10
C GLY A 28 5.35 6.64 2.88
N PHE A 29 4.85 6.72 1.64
CA PHE A 29 3.41 6.73 1.36
C PHE A 29 2.77 5.37 1.65
N LEU A 30 3.31 4.30 1.06
CA LEU A 30 2.81 2.95 1.26
C LEU A 30 2.95 2.53 2.72
N SER A 31 4.06 2.86 3.39
CA SER A 31 4.21 2.61 4.83
C SER A 31 3.07 3.21 5.65
N SER A 32 2.64 4.43 5.31
CA SER A 32 1.54 5.09 6.00
C SER A 32 0.19 4.42 5.74
N ILE A 33 -0.08 3.98 4.50
CA ILE A 33 -1.26 3.18 4.17
C ILE A 33 -1.26 1.86 4.96
N ILE A 34 -0.13 1.15 4.95
CA ILE A 34 0.00 -0.17 5.55
C ILE A 34 -0.21 -0.12 7.07
N THR A 35 0.30 0.94 7.70
CA THR A 35 0.22 1.15 9.15
C THR A 35 -1.03 1.93 9.60
N ASN A 36 -2.00 2.15 8.70
CA ASN A 36 -3.24 2.89 8.96
C ASN A 36 -3.03 4.32 9.48
N ASN A 37 -1.94 4.97 9.07
CA ASN A 37 -1.69 6.38 9.35
C ASN A 37 -2.24 7.25 8.21
N LEU A 38 -3.53 7.54 8.25
CA LEU A 38 -4.20 8.33 7.21
C LEU A 38 -3.59 9.73 7.06
N PHE A 39 -3.21 10.38 8.17
CA PHE A 39 -2.61 11.72 8.13
C PHE A 39 -1.33 11.73 7.30
N GLU A 40 -0.39 10.82 7.60
CA GLU A 40 0.86 10.72 6.84
C GLU A 40 0.64 10.19 5.43
N ALA A 41 -0.38 9.35 5.20
CA ALA A 41 -0.71 8.87 3.85
C ALA A 41 -1.17 10.02 2.96
N VAL A 42 -2.06 10.89 3.46
CA VAL A 42 -2.52 12.08 2.73
C VAL A 42 -1.37 13.06 2.51
N ASN A 43 -0.54 13.30 3.53
CA ASN A 43 0.57 14.26 3.44
C ASN A 43 1.68 13.83 2.45
N ARG A 44 1.84 12.51 2.22
CA ARG A 44 2.88 11.95 1.35
C ARG A 44 2.37 11.51 -0.03
N ALA A 45 1.06 11.57 -0.26
CA ALA A 45 0.47 11.17 -1.52
C ALA A 45 0.87 12.15 -2.64
N ASP A 46 1.25 11.61 -3.79
CA ASP A 46 1.26 12.38 -5.04
C ASP A 46 -0.18 12.60 -5.55
N ASP A 47 -0.34 13.34 -6.65
CA ASP A 47 -1.65 13.66 -7.22
C ASP A 47 -2.48 12.39 -7.52
N THR A 48 -1.86 11.38 -8.12
CA THR A 48 -2.52 10.11 -8.45
C THR A 48 -2.93 9.33 -7.20
N ASN A 49 -2.04 9.24 -6.23
CA ASN A 49 -2.27 8.52 -4.98
C ASN A 49 -3.30 9.23 -4.10
N THR A 50 -3.40 10.55 -4.19
CA THR A 50 -4.44 11.35 -3.52
C THR A 50 -5.82 10.98 -4.03
N GLU A 51 -6.01 10.92 -5.36
CA GLU A 51 -7.26 10.49 -5.98
C GLU A 51 -7.61 9.03 -5.66
N LEU A 52 -6.60 8.20 -5.39
CA LEU A 52 -6.73 6.76 -5.17
C LEU A 52 -6.69 6.35 -3.69
N LEU A 53 -6.71 7.26 -2.72
CA LEU A 53 -6.64 6.91 -1.29
C LEU A 53 -7.66 5.85 -0.86
N LYS A 54 -8.92 5.99 -1.30
CA LYS A 54 -9.97 5.00 -1.02
C LYS A 54 -9.70 3.65 -1.69
N PHE A 55 -9.13 3.68 -2.90
CA PHE A 55 -8.74 2.48 -3.62
C PHE A 55 -7.62 1.73 -2.88
N TRP A 56 -6.63 2.43 -2.34
CA TRP A 56 -5.54 1.83 -1.55
C TRP A 56 -6.05 1.07 -0.32
N VAL A 57 -6.99 1.65 0.43
CA VAL A 57 -7.63 0.96 1.57
C VAL A 57 -8.34 -0.32 1.12
N ASN A 58 -9.08 -0.27 0.01
CA ASN A 58 -9.76 -1.44 -0.54
C ASN A 58 -8.76 -2.49 -1.06
N PHE A 59 -7.65 -2.06 -1.67
CA PHE A 59 -6.60 -2.95 -2.15
C PHE A 59 -6.03 -3.79 -1.00
N PHE A 60 -5.60 -3.15 0.08
CA PHE A 60 -5.04 -3.88 1.21
C PHE A 60 -6.07 -4.69 1.99
N HIS A 61 -7.33 -4.24 2.04
CA HIS A 61 -8.41 -4.99 2.68
C HIS A 61 -8.81 -6.25 1.91
N SER A 62 -8.91 -6.16 0.58
CA SER A 62 -9.61 -7.16 -0.23
C SER A 62 -8.69 -7.96 -1.16
N PHE A 63 -7.50 -7.45 -1.48
CA PHE A 63 -6.63 -8.00 -2.52
C PHE A 63 -5.19 -8.27 -2.06
N ALA A 64 -4.74 -7.71 -0.95
CA ALA A 64 -3.42 -7.98 -0.36
C ALA A 64 -3.49 -9.05 0.75
N PRO A 65 -2.41 -9.81 1.00
CA PRO A 65 -2.39 -10.79 2.08
C PRO A 65 -2.70 -10.16 3.44
N ALA A 66 -3.50 -10.83 4.27
CA ALA A 66 -3.96 -10.29 5.56
C ALA A 66 -2.83 -9.94 6.55
N MET A 67 -1.63 -10.49 6.33
CA MET A 67 -0.44 -10.21 7.14
C MET A 67 0.27 -8.91 6.74
N CYS A 68 -0.03 -8.34 5.58
CA CYS A 68 0.65 -7.17 5.01
C CYS A 68 -0.07 -5.84 5.31
N TRP A 69 -1.01 -5.82 6.28
CA TRP A 69 -1.82 -4.65 6.59
C TRP A 69 -2.34 -4.66 8.03
N GLY A 70 -2.37 -3.50 8.71
CA GLY A 70 -3.14 -3.31 9.93
C GLY A 70 -2.42 -2.63 11.09
N SER A 71 -1.16 -2.97 11.36
CA SER A 71 -0.37 -2.35 12.44
C SER A 71 1.12 -2.43 12.14
N ARG A 72 1.92 -1.59 12.81
CA ARG A 72 3.39 -1.59 12.65
C ARG A 72 4.05 -2.90 13.10
N GLU A 73 3.38 -3.70 13.93
CA GLU A 73 3.83 -5.05 14.33
C GLU A 73 3.63 -6.08 13.20
N LYS A 74 2.82 -5.74 12.19
CA LYS A 74 2.59 -6.51 10.96
C LYS A 74 3.34 -5.94 9.75
N TYR A 75 4.12 -4.87 9.95
CA TYR A 75 4.87 -4.16 8.91
C TYR A 75 6.26 -4.76 8.73
#